data_AF-A0A8J4YWD1-F1
#
_entry.id   AF-A0A8J4YWD1-F1
#
_cell.length_a   1.000
_cell.length_b   1.000
_cell.length_c   1.000
_cell.angle_alpha   90.00
_cell.angle_beta   90.00
_cell.angle_gamma   90.00
#
_symmetry.space_group_name_H-M   'P 1'
#
loop_
_entity.id
_entity.type
_entity.pdbx_description
1 polymer ?
#
loop_
_entity_poly.entity_id
_entity_poly.type
_entity_poly.pdbx_seq_one_letter_code
_entity_poly.pdbx_strand_id
1 'polypeptide(L)'
;MADQRTAKLWIQYLDMVKILQLFIKAERTGNWELHLDAVRKMLPIFAAAGHILYAKSAYLYLQQMEGLPTSHPEVYQKFSEGFHVIRRSDRYWAGLSTDLVIEQVLMRSMKTSGGLTHGRGMDEIQRLVWTLSLPACAEIKFTMQELAGIRYGTSDQHQEATSARKERDVRDTWKLVAFLQTYDPFTEDPSIHSISSGVTGDKKVNVDKANSIGETIIASMVGKNVHEYTFKRKDHAITLGQKFRSAKMKQLRLIHNSYSRDCVCYLPMNPQLSSSKNISSMSFVVTHLHFLILSDCRERQRNRLWQTQYGN
;
A
#
# COMPACT_ATOMS: atom_id res chain seq x y z
N MET A 1 -24.04 -20.56 1.20
CA MET A 1 -23.00 -19.49 1.22
C MET A 1 -22.65 -18.94 -0.16
N ALA A 2 -22.49 -19.75 -1.23
CA ALA A 2 -22.01 -19.26 -2.54
C ALA A 2 -22.91 -18.21 -3.23
N ASP A 3 -24.19 -18.11 -2.84
CA ASP A 3 -25.16 -17.17 -3.43
C ASP A 3 -25.31 -15.85 -2.64
N GLN A 4 -24.64 -15.73 -1.48
CA GLN A 4 -24.74 -14.53 -0.65
C GLN A 4 -23.73 -13.46 -1.10
N ARG A 5 -24.24 -12.28 -1.45
CA ARG A 5 -23.42 -11.17 -1.96
C ARG A 5 -22.40 -10.65 -0.94
N THR A 6 -22.79 -10.59 0.33
CA THR A 6 -21.89 -10.18 1.42
C THR A 6 -20.76 -11.19 1.61
N ALA A 7 -21.06 -12.49 1.62
CA ALA A 7 -20.04 -13.54 1.71
C ALA A 7 -19.05 -13.47 0.53
N LYS A 8 -19.57 -13.26 -0.69
CA LYS A 8 -18.77 -13.11 -1.90
C LYS A 8 -17.82 -11.91 -1.84
N LEU A 9 -18.29 -10.76 -1.36
CA LEU A 9 -17.45 -9.59 -1.11
C LEU A 9 -16.30 -9.91 -0.13
N TRP A 10 -16.60 -10.65 0.94
CA TRP A 10 -15.60 -11.01 1.95
C TRP A 10 -14.56 -12.01 1.45
N ILE A 11 -14.98 -13.03 0.70
CA ILE A 11 -14.04 -13.96 0.05
C ILE A 11 -13.13 -13.20 -0.92
N GLN A 12 -13.71 -12.31 -1.73
CA GLN A 12 -12.93 -11.45 -2.63
C GLN A 12 -11.92 -10.59 -1.85
N TYR A 13 -12.29 -10.02 -0.70
CA TYR A 13 -11.36 -9.30 0.16
C TYR A 13 -10.21 -10.18 0.67
N LEU A 14 -10.50 -11.39 1.14
CA LEU A 14 -9.48 -12.34 1.57
C LEU A 14 -8.51 -12.69 0.43
N ASP A 15 -9.02 -12.83 -0.80
CA ASP A 15 -8.17 -13.07 -1.97
C ASP A 15 -7.27 -11.87 -2.30
N MET A 16 -7.76 -10.63 -2.14
CA MET A 16 -6.92 -9.43 -2.25
C MET A 16 -5.80 -9.42 -1.20
N VAL A 17 -6.10 -9.81 0.05
CA VAL A 17 -5.09 -9.92 1.13
C VAL A 17 -4.05 -11.00 0.80
N LYS A 18 -4.47 -12.15 0.24
CA LYS A 18 -3.53 -13.19 -0.21
C LYS A 18 -2.62 -12.69 -1.32
N ILE A 19 -3.13 -11.93 -2.29
CA ILE A 19 -2.31 -11.31 -3.36
C ILE A 19 -1.27 -10.36 -2.76
N LEU A 20 -1.66 -9.55 -1.78
CA LEU A 20 -0.73 -8.69 -1.05
C LEU A 20 0.35 -9.49 -0.31
N GLN A 21 -0.02 -10.58 0.36
CA GLN A 21 0.94 -11.48 1.01
C GLN A 21 1.91 -12.14 0.02
N LEU A 22 1.42 -12.53 -1.17
CA LEU A 22 2.25 -13.06 -2.26
C LEU A 22 3.26 -12.03 -2.75
N PHE A 23 2.84 -10.78 -2.91
CA PHE A 23 3.72 -9.69 -3.28
C PHE A 23 4.80 -9.43 -2.22
N ILE A 24 4.41 -9.35 -0.94
CA ILE A 24 5.37 -9.22 0.17
C ILE A 24 6.34 -10.41 0.17
N LYS A 25 5.85 -11.64 -0.02
CA LYS A 25 6.71 -12.82 -0.12
C LYS A 25 7.71 -12.69 -1.27
N ALA A 26 7.28 -12.23 -2.44
CA ALA A 26 8.16 -12.01 -3.59
C ALA A 26 9.29 -11.04 -3.25
N GLU A 27 8.95 -9.88 -2.68
CA GLU A 27 9.93 -8.86 -2.25
C GLU A 27 10.89 -9.39 -1.17
N ARG A 28 10.35 -10.04 -0.14
CA ARG A 28 11.17 -10.54 0.98
C ARG A 28 12.15 -11.62 0.55
N THR A 29 11.77 -12.43 -0.45
CA THR A 29 12.59 -13.52 -1.00
C THR A 29 13.42 -13.11 -2.21
N GLY A 30 13.17 -11.94 -2.80
CA GLY A 30 13.78 -11.51 -4.06
C GLY A 30 13.41 -12.43 -5.23
N ASN A 31 12.19 -12.97 -5.25
CA ASN A 31 11.71 -13.80 -6.36
C ASN A 31 11.04 -12.94 -7.43
N TRP A 32 11.70 -12.79 -8.58
CA TRP A 32 11.27 -11.90 -9.65
C TRP A 32 10.00 -12.36 -10.36
N GLU A 33 9.88 -13.66 -10.66
CA GLU A 33 8.70 -14.20 -11.33
C GLU A 33 7.45 -14.06 -10.45
N LEU A 34 7.59 -14.35 -9.15
CA LEU A 34 6.52 -14.19 -8.18
C LEU A 34 6.13 -12.71 -8.00
N HIS A 35 7.09 -11.78 -8.10
CA HIS A 35 6.83 -10.35 -8.07
C HIS A 35 5.93 -9.95 -9.25
N LEU A 36 6.29 -10.35 -10.48
CA LEU A 36 5.50 -10.03 -11.67
C LEU A 36 4.11 -10.69 -11.64
N ASP A 37 4.01 -11.95 -11.20
CA ASP A 37 2.72 -12.62 -11.03
C ASP A 37 1.82 -11.90 -10.01
N ALA A 38 2.38 -11.47 -8.88
CA ALA A 38 1.63 -10.73 -7.88
C ALA A 38 1.15 -9.36 -8.41
N VAL A 39 2.01 -8.61 -9.13
CA VAL A 39 1.62 -7.33 -9.75
C VAL A 39 0.53 -7.55 -10.81
N ARG A 40 0.63 -8.61 -11.62
CA ARG A 40 -0.40 -8.97 -12.61
C ARG A 40 -1.74 -9.28 -11.94
N LYS A 41 -1.74 -9.97 -10.80
CA LYS A 41 -2.95 -10.24 -10.00
C LYS A 41 -3.52 -8.99 -9.33
N MET A 42 -2.70 -7.99 -9.01
CA MET A 42 -3.17 -6.71 -8.47
C MET A 42 -3.83 -5.80 -9.51
N LEU A 43 -3.48 -5.97 -10.79
CA LEU A 43 -3.90 -5.07 -11.86
C LEU A 43 -5.45 -4.94 -12.01
N PRO A 44 -6.24 -6.05 -12.03
CA PRO A 44 -7.70 -5.95 -12.02
C PRO A 44 -8.25 -5.20 -10.80
N ILE A 45 -7.62 -5.34 -9.63
CA ILE A 45 -8.05 -4.65 -8.40
C ILE A 45 -7.92 -3.14 -8.56
N PHE A 46 -6.80 -2.65 -9.09
CA PHE A 46 -6.60 -1.21 -9.32
C PHE A 46 -7.61 -0.65 -10.33
N ALA A 47 -7.88 -1.39 -11.40
CA ALA A 47 -8.86 -1.01 -12.42
C ALA A 47 -10.27 -0.95 -11.83
N ALA A 48 -10.70 -1.97 -11.09
CA ALA A 48 -12.02 -2.05 -10.49
C ALA A 48 -12.25 -0.96 -9.43
N ALA A 49 -11.22 -0.67 -8.62
CA ALA A 49 -11.27 0.38 -7.59
C ALA A 49 -11.22 1.81 -8.17
N GLY A 50 -10.91 1.96 -9.46
CA GLY A 50 -10.76 3.26 -10.12
C GLY A 50 -9.44 3.97 -9.81
N HIS A 51 -8.41 3.22 -9.39
CA HIS A 51 -7.05 3.71 -9.19
C HIS A 51 -6.32 3.81 -10.53
N ILE A 52 -6.78 4.73 -11.38
CA ILE A 52 -6.39 4.82 -12.81
C ILE A 52 -4.88 4.93 -13.01
N LEU A 53 -4.21 5.81 -12.25
CA LEU A 53 -2.77 6.02 -12.39
C LEU A 53 -1.99 4.75 -12.05
N TYR A 54 -2.42 4.01 -11.03
CA TYR A 54 -1.81 2.75 -10.62
C TYR A 54 -2.10 1.63 -11.62
N ALA A 55 -3.32 1.55 -12.15
CA ALA A 55 -3.64 0.59 -13.19
C ALA A 55 -2.79 0.84 -14.46
N LYS A 56 -2.67 2.09 -14.91
CA LYS A 56 -1.83 2.44 -16.07
C LYS A 56 -0.36 2.16 -15.82
N SER A 57 0.16 2.55 -14.66
CA SER A 57 1.57 2.38 -14.34
C SER A 57 1.91 0.90 -14.18
N ALA A 58 1.14 0.13 -13.43
CA ALA A 58 1.32 -1.32 -13.31
C ALA A 58 1.21 -2.04 -14.66
N TYR A 59 0.28 -1.64 -15.52
CA TYR A 59 0.15 -2.20 -16.87
C TYR A 59 1.41 -1.96 -17.71
N LEU A 60 1.90 -0.71 -17.78
CA LEU A 60 3.13 -0.38 -18.50
C LEU A 60 4.36 -1.09 -17.93
N TYR A 61 4.43 -1.16 -16.61
CA TYR A 61 5.50 -1.87 -15.91
C TYR A 61 5.53 -3.34 -16.31
N LEU A 62 4.40 -4.04 -16.24
CA LEU A 62 4.32 -5.46 -16.64
C LEU A 62 4.77 -5.66 -18.08
N GLN A 63 4.31 -4.82 -19.02
CA GLN A 63 4.73 -4.91 -20.43
C GLN A 63 6.24 -4.73 -20.60
N GLN A 64 6.84 -3.76 -19.90
CA GLN A 64 8.28 -3.53 -19.95
C GLN A 64 9.07 -4.67 -19.32
N MET A 65 8.61 -5.16 -18.16
CA MET A 65 9.29 -6.22 -17.42
C MET A 65 9.21 -7.59 -18.13
N GLU A 66 8.10 -7.88 -18.81
CA GLU A 66 7.96 -9.08 -19.66
C GLU A 66 8.86 -9.01 -20.91
N GLY A 67 9.15 -7.80 -21.42
CA GLY A 67 10.07 -7.58 -22.53
C GLY A 67 11.55 -7.49 -22.15
N LEU A 68 11.89 -7.56 -20.86
CA LEU A 68 13.28 -7.50 -20.38
C LEU A 68 14.19 -8.60 -20.95
N PRO A 69 13.78 -9.89 -21.04
CA PRO A 69 14.65 -10.95 -21.55
C PRO A 69 15.18 -10.65 -22.96
N THR A 70 14.37 -10.00 -23.79
CA THR A 70 14.75 -9.65 -25.17
C THR A 70 15.46 -8.31 -25.25
N SER A 71 14.99 -7.29 -24.52
CA SER A 71 15.53 -5.93 -24.63
C SER A 71 16.82 -5.71 -23.84
N HIS A 72 16.93 -6.28 -22.64
CA HIS A 72 18.04 -6.09 -21.70
C HIS A 72 18.31 -7.38 -20.91
N PRO A 73 18.88 -8.42 -21.55
CA PRO A 73 19.07 -9.74 -20.94
C PRO A 73 19.93 -9.71 -19.68
N GLU A 74 20.95 -8.84 -19.61
CA GLU A 74 21.81 -8.69 -18.43
C GLU A 74 21.02 -8.18 -17.20
N VAL A 75 20.10 -7.24 -17.41
CA VAL A 75 19.24 -6.70 -16.35
C VAL A 75 18.26 -7.77 -15.88
N TYR A 76 17.66 -8.50 -16.83
CA TYR A 76 16.78 -9.62 -16.52
C TYR A 76 17.49 -10.70 -15.69
N GLN A 77 18.74 -11.03 -16.03
CA GLN A 77 19.55 -11.97 -15.27
C GLN A 77 19.75 -11.46 -13.82
N LYS A 78 20.14 -10.19 -13.65
CA LYS A 78 20.30 -9.60 -12.31
C LYS A 78 19.00 -9.60 -11.51
N PHE A 79 17.86 -9.33 -12.14
CA PHE A 79 16.57 -9.37 -11.46
C PHE A 79 16.19 -10.79 -11.05
N SER A 80 16.46 -11.78 -11.91
CA SER A 80 16.23 -13.21 -11.64
C SER A 80 17.14 -13.74 -10.52
N GLU A 81 18.35 -13.21 -10.39
CA GLU A 81 19.26 -13.43 -9.26
C GLU A 81 18.77 -12.72 -7.96
N GLY A 82 17.69 -11.94 -8.04
CA GLY A 82 17.07 -11.27 -6.90
C GLY A 82 17.65 -9.89 -6.57
N PHE A 83 18.40 -9.27 -7.48
CA PHE A 83 18.95 -7.92 -7.28
C PHE A 83 17.93 -6.78 -7.48
N HIS A 84 16.66 -7.10 -7.77
CA HIS A 84 15.58 -6.11 -7.77
C HIS A 84 15.16 -5.68 -6.35
N VAL A 85 15.56 -6.42 -5.32
CA VAL A 85 15.37 -6.06 -3.91
C VAL A 85 16.69 -5.81 -3.21
N ILE A 86 16.66 -4.93 -2.20
CA ILE A 86 17.81 -4.60 -1.39
C ILE A 86 17.84 -5.51 -0.16
N ARG A 87 18.99 -6.14 0.08
CA ARG A 87 19.27 -6.93 1.29
C ARG A 87 20.37 -6.25 2.11
N ARG A 88 20.16 -6.16 3.43
CA ARG A 88 21.15 -5.63 4.40
C ARG A 88 21.91 -6.73 5.14
N SER A 89 21.39 -7.94 5.06
CA SER A 89 21.90 -9.14 5.71
C SER A 89 21.68 -10.31 4.77
N ASP A 90 22.49 -11.35 4.91
CA ASP A 90 22.39 -12.57 4.10
C ASP A 90 21.19 -13.48 4.47
N ARG A 91 20.26 -12.98 5.28
CA ARG A 91 19.03 -13.72 5.62
C ARG A 91 18.12 -13.79 4.40
N TYR A 92 17.70 -15.01 4.04
CA TYR A 92 16.85 -15.27 2.87
C TYR A 92 15.60 -14.36 2.79
N TRP A 93 14.88 -14.22 3.90
CA TRP A 93 13.65 -13.41 3.98
C TRP A 93 13.93 -11.93 4.32
N ALA A 94 15.11 -11.38 4.00
CA ALA A 94 15.48 -10.01 4.35
C ALA A 94 15.40 -9.00 3.20
N GLY A 95 14.88 -9.39 2.03
CA GLY A 95 14.66 -8.48 0.91
C GLY A 95 13.73 -7.32 1.28
N LEU A 96 14.05 -6.11 0.84
CA LEU A 96 13.23 -4.93 0.99
C LEU A 96 13.20 -4.19 -0.34
N SER A 97 12.07 -3.59 -0.67
CA SER A 97 11.99 -2.77 -1.87
C SER A 97 12.89 -1.53 -1.76
N THR A 98 13.36 -1.06 -2.90
CA THR A 98 14.23 0.12 -2.97
C THR A 98 13.58 1.35 -2.34
N ASP A 99 12.28 1.56 -2.56
CA ASP A 99 11.52 2.66 -1.97
C ASP A 99 11.50 2.59 -0.44
N LEU A 100 11.23 1.40 0.11
CA LEU A 100 11.23 1.18 1.55
C LEU A 100 12.59 1.49 2.18
N VAL A 101 13.68 1.09 1.54
CA VAL A 101 15.03 1.37 2.03
C VAL A 101 15.33 2.85 1.94
N ILE A 102 15.05 3.50 0.81
CA ILE A 102 15.23 4.95 0.67
C ILE A 102 14.44 5.66 1.76
N GLU A 103 13.17 5.32 1.95
CA GLU A 103 12.32 6.00 2.91
C GLU A 103 12.71 5.73 4.38
N GLN A 104 12.91 4.48 4.75
CA GLN A 104 13.12 4.12 6.16
C GLN A 104 14.54 4.40 6.63
N VAL A 105 15.48 4.57 5.72
CA VAL A 105 16.90 4.66 6.04
C VAL A 105 17.43 6.02 5.62
N LEU A 106 17.34 6.34 4.33
CA LEU A 106 17.81 7.63 3.84
C LEU A 106 16.87 8.71 4.38
N MET A 107 15.56 8.66 4.08
CA MET A 107 14.64 9.73 4.49
C MET A 107 14.48 9.84 6.02
N ARG A 108 14.62 8.74 6.77
CA ARG A 108 14.59 8.78 8.24
C ARG A 108 15.84 9.42 8.84
N SER A 109 17.04 9.06 8.36
CA SER A 109 18.29 9.69 8.83
C SER A 109 18.39 11.17 8.40
N MET A 110 17.66 11.53 7.35
CA MET A 110 17.50 12.87 6.79
C MET A 110 16.48 13.76 7.53
N LYS A 111 15.59 13.20 8.36
CA LYS A 111 14.62 13.97 9.16
C LYS A 111 15.30 14.53 10.42
N THR A 112 15.84 15.74 10.33
CA THR A 112 16.18 16.58 11.49
C THR A 112 14.93 17.27 12.05
N SER A 113 14.97 17.75 13.31
CA SER A 113 13.89 18.59 13.84
C SER A 113 13.81 19.88 13.00
N GLY A 114 12.72 20.05 12.26
CA GLY A 114 12.54 21.14 11.30
C GLY A 114 12.28 20.68 9.87
N GLY A 115 12.65 19.45 9.46
CA GLY A 115 12.28 18.83 8.17
C GLY A 115 12.73 19.54 6.89
N LEU A 116 12.90 18.78 5.79
CA LEU A 116 13.15 19.34 4.44
C LEU A 116 11.96 20.18 3.92
N THR A 117 10.77 19.94 4.47
CA THR A 117 9.48 20.46 3.99
C THR A 117 8.85 21.51 4.90
N HIS A 118 9.54 21.95 5.96
CA HIS A 118 9.01 22.98 6.86
C HIS A 118 9.70 24.31 6.55
N GLY A 119 8.99 25.21 5.87
CA GLY A 119 9.48 26.56 5.53
C GLY A 119 9.43 26.91 4.04
N ARG A 120 10.07 28.02 3.66
CA ARG A 120 10.32 28.41 2.26
C ARG A 120 11.33 27.38 1.70
N GLY A 121 10.92 26.55 0.74
CA GLY A 121 11.70 25.37 0.29
C GLY A 121 13.18 25.65 -0.05
N MET A 122 13.99 24.58 -0.11
CA MET A 122 15.43 24.68 -0.40
C MET A 122 15.73 25.07 -1.85
N ASP A 123 16.69 25.97 -2.00
CA ASP A 123 17.35 26.32 -3.26
C ASP A 123 18.16 25.13 -3.82
N GLU A 124 18.43 25.14 -5.12
CA GLU A 124 19.09 24.02 -5.83
C GLU A 124 20.47 23.71 -5.26
N ILE A 125 21.27 24.73 -4.95
CA ILE A 125 22.59 24.57 -4.33
C ILE A 125 22.46 23.94 -2.94
N GLN A 126 21.46 24.34 -2.15
CA GLN A 126 21.22 23.75 -0.84
C GLN A 126 20.85 22.27 -0.96
N ARG A 127 20.02 21.90 -1.95
CA ARG A 127 19.69 20.49 -2.23
C ARG A 127 20.93 19.69 -2.61
N LEU A 128 21.83 20.29 -3.37
CA LEU A 128 23.05 19.65 -3.86
C LEU A 128 24.06 19.42 -2.73
N VAL A 129 24.33 20.45 -1.92
CA VAL A 129 25.14 20.35 -0.69
C VAL A 129 24.55 19.30 0.24
N TRP A 130 23.24 19.31 0.43
CA TRP A 130 22.55 18.35 1.27
C TRP A 130 22.71 16.92 0.73
N THR A 131 22.42 16.67 -0.55
CA THR A 131 22.52 15.35 -1.19
C THR A 131 23.94 14.79 -1.16
N LEU A 132 24.96 15.63 -1.35
CA LEU A 132 26.37 15.21 -1.36
C LEU A 132 26.98 15.02 0.04
N SER A 133 26.61 15.87 1.00
CA SER A 133 27.15 15.78 2.37
C SER A 133 26.50 14.67 3.20
N LEU A 134 25.30 14.25 2.83
CA LEU A 134 24.48 13.32 3.61
C LEU A 134 25.06 11.93 3.83
N PRO A 135 25.57 11.21 2.80
CA PRO A 135 26.20 9.91 3.00
C PRO A 135 27.36 9.99 4.01
N ALA A 136 28.20 11.03 3.88
CA ALA A 136 29.30 11.28 4.80
C ALA A 136 28.82 11.61 6.22
N CYS A 137 27.79 12.47 6.37
CA CYS A 137 27.23 12.78 7.68
C CYS A 137 26.55 11.57 8.35
N ALA A 138 25.91 10.68 7.57
CA ALA A 138 25.30 9.46 8.08
C ALA A 138 26.36 8.47 8.59
N GLU A 139 27.47 8.33 7.87
CA GLU A 139 28.62 7.54 8.29
C GLU A 139 29.25 8.11 9.57
N ILE A 140 29.53 9.41 9.62
CA ILE A 140 30.05 10.07 10.83
C ILE A 140 29.12 9.86 12.03
N LYS A 141 27.80 9.99 11.85
CA LYS A 141 26.81 9.72 12.92
C LYS A 141 26.87 8.27 13.39
N PHE A 142 26.97 7.32 12.46
CA PHE A 142 27.07 5.89 12.78
C PHE A 142 28.35 5.61 13.59
N THR A 143 29.50 6.10 13.13
CA THR A 143 30.79 5.95 13.82
C THR A 143 30.77 6.60 15.20
N MET A 144 30.15 7.79 15.33
CA MET A 144 30.02 8.47 16.62
C MET A 144 29.12 7.70 17.60
N GLN A 145 28.06 7.05 17.12
CA GLN A 145 27.20 6.19 17.94
C GLN A 145 27.94 4.94 18.42
N GLU A 146 28.75 4.34 17.54
CA GLU A 146 29.59 3.19 17.90
C GLU A 146 30.65 3.57 18.93
N LEU A 147 31.35 4.70 18.73
CA LEU A 147 32.34 5.23 19.66
C LEU A 147 31.74 5.56 21.04
N ALA A 148 30.56 6.18 21.07
CA ALA A 148 29.89 6.54 22.32
C ALA A 148 29.25 5.34 23.04
N GLY A 149 29.21 4.15 22.42
CA GLY A 149 28.44 3.00 22.90
C GLY A 149 26.92 3.23 22.91
N ILE A 150 26.44 4.35 22.37
CA ILE A 150 25.02 4.70 22.27
C ILE A 150 24.51 4.16 20.94
N ARG A 151 24.23 2.86 20.89
CA ARG A 151 23.47 2.29 19.78
C ARG A 151 22.00 2.64 19.98
N TYR A 152 21.46 3.54 19.16
CA TYR A 152 20.01 3.68 18.98
C TYR A 152 19.49 2.47 18.16
N GLY A 153 19.73 1.26 18.67
CA GLY A 153 19.14 0.05 18.14
C GLY A 153 17.66 0.06 18.48
N THR A 154 16.81 -0.04 17.46
CA THR A 154 15.50 -0.66 17.69
C THR A 154 15.78 -2.08 18.17
N SER A 155 15.23 -2.45 19.33
CA SER A 155 15.25 -3.83 19.85
C SER A 155 15.07 -4.86 18.72
N ASP A 156 15.78 -5.99 18.80
CA ASP A 156 15.62 -7.12 17.87
C ASP A 156 14.17 -7.62 17.82
N GLN A 157 13.38 -7.35 18.87
CA GLN A 157 11.94 -7.58 18.84
C GLN A 157 11.20 -6.39 18.21
N HIS A 158 10.59 -6.67 17.06
CA HIS A 158 9.59 -5.80 16.46
C HIS A 158 8.48 -5.49 17.49
N GLN A 159 8.07 -4.22 17.61
CA GLN A 159 7.10 -3.78 18.61
C GLN A 159 5.80 -4.62 18.61
N GLU A 160 5.34 -5.02 17.42
CA GLU A 160 4.13 -5.84 17.26
C GLU A 160 4.33 -7.33 17.68
N ALA A 161 5.56 -7.78 17.91
CA ALA A 161 5.88 -9.15 18.33
C ALA A 161 5.98 -9.33 19.86
N THR A 162 5.81 -8.24 20.62
CA THR A 162 5.84 -8.24 22.09
C THR A 162 4.76 -9.16 22.66
N SER A 163 5.03 -9.85 23.78
CA SER A 163 4.07 -10.72 24.48
C SER A 163 2.74 -10.00 24.76
N ALA A 164 2.81 -8.79 25.30
CA ALA A 164 1.63 -7.96 25.58
C ALA A 164 0.77 -7.68 24.33
N ARG A 165 1.41 -7.57 23.15
CA ARG A 165 0.70 -7.37 21.89
C ARG A 165 0.03 -8.65 21.40
N LYS A 166 0.75 -9.77 21.44
CA LYS A 166 0.21 -11.11 21.12
C LYS A 166 -1.00 -11.44 21.98
N GLU A 167 -0.91 -11.22 23.30
CA GLU A 167 -2.03 -11.43 24.22
C GLU A 167 -3.23 -10.54 23.90
N ARG A 168 -2.99 -9.27 23.55
CA ARG A 168 -4.07 -8.36 23.14
C ARG A 168 -4.75 -8.85 21.87
N ASP A 169 -3.97 -9.24 20.87
CA ASP A 169 -4.50 -9.70 19.58
C ASP A 169 -5.29 -11.01 19.73
N VAL A 170 -4.84 -11.92 20.60
CA VAL A 170 -5.60 -13.13 20.98
C VAL A 170 -6.92 -12.75 21.66
N ARG A 171 -6.90 -11.84 22.64
CA ARG A 171 -8.13 -11.37 23.30
C ARG A 171 -9.11 -10.71 22.32
N ASP A 172 -8.61 -9.89 21.41
CA ASP A 172 -9.44 -9.20 20.41
C ASP A 172 -9.99 -10.18 19.36
N THR A 173 -9.22 -11.21 18.99
CA THR A 173 -9.68 -12.31 18.13
C THR A 173 -10.85 -13.05 18.78
N TRP A 174 -10.73 -13.40 20.07
CA TRP A 174 -11.82 -14.07 20.79
C TRP A 174 -13.08 -13.21 20.92
N LYS A 175 -12.93 -11.89 21.12
CA LYS A 175 -14.08 -10.97 21.10
C LYS A 175 -14.76 -10.95 19.74
N LEU A 176 -13.99 -10.94 18.65
CA LEU A 176 -14.53 -10.98 17.30
C LEU A 176 -15.25 -12.30 17.02
N VAL A 177 -14.66 -13.43 17.43
CA VAL A 177 -15.28 -14.76 17.30
C VAL A 177 -16.60 -14.82 18.09
N ALA A 178 -16.61 -14.38 19.35
CA ALA A 178 -17.83 -14.36 20.17
C ALA A 178 -18.92 -13.46 19.57
N PHE A 179 -18.52 -12.30 19.02
CA PHE A 179 -19.44 -11.40 18.31
C PHE A 179 -20.04 -12.08 17.08
N LEU A 180 -19.23 -12.72 16.24
CA LEU A 180 -19.69 -13.39 15.02
C LEU A 180 -20.51 -14.67 15.29
N GLN A 181 -20.26 -15.35 16.42
CA GLN A 181 -21.11 -16.47 16.86
C GLN A 181 -22.51 -16.02 17.29
N THR A 182 -22.61 -14.81 17.84
CA THR A 182 -23.89 -14.23 18.28
C THR A 182 -24.63 -13.56 17.12
N TYR A 183 -23.88 -12.86 16.26
CA TYR A 183 -24.40 -12.10 15.13
C TYR A 183 -23.77 -12.60 13.85
N ASP A 184 -24.44 -13.53 13.17
CA ASP A 184 -24.01 -14.00 11.86
C ASP A 184 -24.24 -12.90 10.80
N PRO A 185 -23.18 -12.33 10.20
CA PRO A 185 -23.33 -11.31 9.16
C PRO A 185 -23.70 -11.91 7.79
N PHE A 186 -23.74 -13.23 7.66
CA PHE A 186 -24.01 -13.97 6.42
C PHE A 186 -25.41 -14.59 6.42
N THR A 187 -26.42 -13.78 6.76
CA THR A 187 -27.83 -14.16 6.64
C THR A 187 -28.25 -14.33 5.18
N GLU A 188 -29.38 -15.00 4.92
CA GLU A 188 -29.92 -15.26 3.57
C GLU A 188 -30.45 -14.01 2.83
N ASP A 189 -30.09 -12.80 3.28
CA ASP A 189 -30.52 -11.57 2.62
C ASP A 189 -29.82 -11.42 1.24
N PRO A 190 -30.59 -11.21 0.15
CA PRO A 190 -30.02 -10.90 -1.16
C PRO A 190 -29.27 -9.55 -1.23
N SER A 191 -29.41 -8.68 -0.22
CA SER A 191 -28.74 -7.40 -0.15
C SER A 191 -27.28 -7.52 0.33
N ILE A 192 -26.46 -6.52 0.01
CA ILE A 192 -25.04 -6.50 0.35
C ILE A 192 -24.81 -5.59 1.56
N HIS A 193 -24.08 -6.09 2.55
CA HIS A 193 -23.87 -5.37 3.81
C HIS A 193 -22.40 -5.09 4.09
N SER A 194 -22.13 -3.93 4.69
CA SER A 194 -20.86 -3.67 5.37
C SER A 194 -20.92 -4.28 6.77
N ILE A 195 -20.07 -5.27 7.07
CA ILE A 195 -19.99 -5.87 8.42
C ILE A 195 -19.51 -4.84 9.45
N SER A 196 -18.67 -3.90 9.02
CA SER A 196 -18.03 -2.97 9.95
C SER A 196 -18.90 -1.76 10.31
N SER A 197 -19.78 -1.34 9.39
CA SER A 197 -20.66 -0.17 9.58
C SER A 197 -22.15 -0.51 9.60
N GLY A 198 -22.54 -1.75 9.30
CA GLY A 198 -23.94 -2.18 9.19
C GLY A 198 -24.69 -1.59 8.00
N VAL A 199 -24.02 -0.85 7.10
CA VAL A 199 -24.67 -0.17 5.97
C VAL A 199 -25.08 -1.19 4.90
N THR A 200 -26.38 -1.21 4.57
CA THR A 200 -26.93 -1.95 3.44
C THR A 200 -26.71 -1.20 2.13
N GLY A 201 -26.24 -1.91 1.12
CA GLY A 201 -25.99 -1.36 -0.21
C GLY A 201 -27.23 -1.25 -1.07
N ASP A 202 -27.27 -0.19 -1.88
CA ASP A 202 -28.28 -0.04 -2.94
C ASP A 202 -28.21 -1.19 -3.97
N LYS A 203 -29.30 -1.40 -4.69
CA LYS A 203 -29.38 -2.34 -5.84
C LYS A 203 -28.32 -2.09 -6.93
N LYS A 204 -27.75 -0.87 -7.00
CA LYS A 204 -26.70 -0.49 -7.96
C LYS A 204 -25.28 -0.89 -7.52
N VAL A 205 -25.06 -1.18 -6.25
CA VAL A 205 -23.76 -1.60 -5.72
C VAL A 205 -23.40 -2.93 -6.37
N ASN A 206 -22.16 -3.08 -6.84
CA ASN A 206 -21.67 -4.29 -7.51
C ASN A 206 -20.24 -4.68 -7.08
N VAL A 207 -19.79 -4.19 -5.92
CA VAL A 207 -18.44 -4.42 -5.38
C VAL A 207 -18.12 -5.91 -5.10
N ASP A 208 -19.15 -6.74 -4.93
CA ASP A 208 -19.06 -8.21 -4.85
C ASP A 208 -18.57 -8.88 -6.14
N LYS A 209 -18.49 -8.13 -7.24
CA LYS A 209 -18.00 -8.57 -8.56
C LYS A 209 -16.79 -7.77 -9.02
N ALA A 210 -16.11 -7.06 -8.11
CA ALA A 210 -15.03 -6.13 -8.46
C ALA A 210 -13.92 -6.80 -9.28
N ASN A 211 -13.53 -8.04 -8.96
CA ASN A 211 -12.48 -8.72 -9.73
C ASN A 211 -12.85 -8.88 -11.22
N SER A 212 -14.06 -9.39 -11.51
CA SER A 212 -14.55 -9.55 -12.89
C SER A 212 -14.71 -8.22 -13.65
N ILE A 213 -15.09 -7.15 -12.94
CA ILE A 213 -15.15 -5.79 -13.49
C ILE A 213 -13.75 -5.33 -13.87
N GLY A 214 -12.79 -5.53 -12.96
CA GLY A 214 -11.38 -5.22 -13.19
C GLY A 214 -10.82 -5.94 -14.41
N GLU A 215 -11.04 -7.25 -14.52
CA GLU A 215 -10.62 -8.06 -15.67
C GLU A 215 -11.21 -7.54 -16.98
N THR A 216 -12.50 -7.16 -16.98
CA THR A 216 -13.18 -6.58 -18.16
C THR A 216 -12.54 -5.26 -18.57
N ILE A 217 -12.20 -4.39 -17.62
CA ILE A 217 -11.52 -3.12 -17.89
C ILE A 217 -10.14 -3.39 -18.49
N ILE A 218 -9.35 -4.30 -17.90
CA ILE A 218 -8.02 -4.63 -18.41
C ILE A 218 -8.09 -5.25 -19.81
N ALA A 219 -9.05 -6.15 -20.07
CA ALA A 219 -9.27 -6.70 -21.41
C ALA A 219 -9.58 -5.60 -22.45
N SER A 220 -10.30 -4.54 -22.06
CA SER A 220 -10.60 -3.42 -22.95
C SER A 220 -9.40 -2.51 -23.27
N MET A 221 -8.30 -2.63 -22.50
CA MET A 221 -7.03 -1.93 -22.73
C MET A 221 -6.14 -2.65 -23.74
N VAL A 222 -6.35 -3.94 -23.99
CA VAL A 222 -5.55 -4.73 -24.93
C VAL A 222 -5.63 -4.12 -26.35
N GLY A 223 -4.48 -3.96 -26.98
CA GLY A 223 -4.37 -3.39 -28.34
C GLY A 223 -4.51 -1.86 -28.43
N LYS A 224 -4.69 -1.16 -27.30
CA LYS A 224 -4.76 0.32 -27.26
C LYS A 224 -3.52 0.90 -26.60
N ASN A 225 -3.14 2.11 -27.02
CA ASN A 225 -2.09 2.85 -26.33
C ASN A 225 -2.57 3.28 -24.93
N VAL A 226 -1.74 3.05 -23.91
CA VAL A 226 -2.07 3.34 -22.50
C VAL A 226 -2.31 4.83 -22.27
N HIS A 227 -1.65 5.71 -23.02
CA HIS A 227 -1.83 7.17 -22.91
C HIS A 227 -3.18 7.62 -23.46
N GLU A 228 -3.62 7.01 -24.56
CA GLU A 228 -4.89 7.33 -25.23
C GLU A 228 -6.10 6.69 -24.53
N TYR A 229 -5.90 5.54 -23.88
CA TYR A 229 -6.97 4.87 -23.16
C TYR A 229 -7.49 5.72 -21.98
N THR A 230 -8.78 6.00 -21.99
CA THR A 230 -9.45 6.79 -20.94
C THR A 230 -10.40 5.91 -20.14
N PHE A 231 -10.12 5.79 -18.84
CA PHE A 231 -10.97 5.07 -17.89
C PHE A 231 -12.24 5.87 -17.62
N LYS A 232 -13.41 5.22 -17.68
CA LYS A 232 -14.69 5.86 -17.37
C LYS A 232 -15.15 5.43 -15.99
N ARG A 233 -15.54 6.41 -15.16
CA ARG A 233 -16.02 6.15 -13.80
C ARG A 233 -17.21 5.19 -13.74
N LYS A 234 -18.04 5.13 -14.78
CA LYS A 234 -19.18 4.22 -14.90
C LYS A 234 -18.78 2.75 -15.06
N ASP A 235 -17.56 2.48 -15.51
CA ASP A 235 -17.06 1.13 -15.75
C ASP A 235 -16.42 0.55 -14.47
N HIS A 236 -16.12 1.38 -13.46
CA HIS A 236 -15.55 0.97 -12.18
C HIS A 236 -16.59 0.32 -11.25
N ALA A 237 -16.12 -0.40 -10.23
CA ALA A 237 -16.99 -0.96 -9.21
C ALA A 237 -17.68 0.14 -8.37
N ILE A 238 -18.97 -0.03 -8.13
CA ILE A 238 -19.82 0.84 -7.32
C ILE A 238 -19.75 0.35 -5.88
N THR A 239 -19.15 1.15 -5.00
CA THR A 239 -18.97 0.87 -3.58
C THR A 239 -20.20 1.24 -2.74
N LEU A 240 -20.35 0.64 -1.56
CA LEU A 240 -21.40 0.93 -0.58
C LEU A 240 -21.49 2.42 -0.16
N GLY A 241 -20.37 3.16 -0.18
CA GLY A 241 -20.29 4.54 0.33
C GLY A 241 -20.58 5.68 -0.66
N GLN A 242 -20.91 5.40 -1.93
CA GLN A 242 -20.97 6.47 -2.96
C GLN A 242 -22.10 7.50 -2.76
N LYS A 243 -23.04 7.31 -1.82
CA LYS A 243 -24.19 8.22 -1.58
C LYS A 243 -24.12 9.12 -0.34
N PHE A 244 -23.08 9.10 0.49
CA PHE A 244 -23.04 9.93 1.72
C PHE A 244 -22.41 11.34 1.54
N ARG A 245 -22.53 11.97 0.38
CA ARG A 245 -22.05 13.36 0.19
C ARG A 245 -23.05 14.46 0.61
N SER A 246 -24.26 14.12 1.08
CA SER A 246 -25.31 15.12 1.38
C SER A 246 -25.95 15.09 2.76
N ALA A 247 -25.40 14.38 3.76
CA ALA A 247 -25.93 14.48 5.13
C ALA A 247 -24.81 14.86 6.12
N LYS A 248 -24.89 16.06 6.70
CA LYS A 248 -24.15 16.42 7.92
C LYS A 248 -24.57 15.46 9.03
N MET A 249 -23.78 14.42 9.28
CA MET A 249 -24.00 13.54 10.43
C MET A 249 -23.67 14.30 11.73
N LYS A 250 -24.72 14.64 12.48
CA LYS A 250 -24.62 15.02 13.89
C LYS A 250 -24.14 13.80 14.69
N GLN A 251 -22.91 13.92 15.17
CA GLN A 251 -22.30 13.33 16.36
C GLN A 251 -23.20 12.44 17.22
N LEU A 252 -23.10 11.12 17.01
CA LEU A 252 -23.35 10.10 18.03
C LEU A 252 -22.04 9.33 18.22
N ARG A 253 -21.22 9.81 19.16
CA ARG A 253 -20.09 9.06 19.70
C ARG A 253 -20.70 7.97 20.57
N LEU A 254 -20.61 6.71 20.16
CA LEU A 254 -20.55 5.55 21.04
C LEU A 254 -20.04 4.38 20.19
N ILE A 255 -18.88 3.86 20.59
CA ILE A 255 -18.20 2.66 20.06
C ILE A 255 -17.70 2.80 18.62
N HIS A 256 -16.72 3.69 18.42
CA HIS A 256 -15.87 3.69 17.23
C HIS A 256 -14.44 3.37 17.66
N ASN A 257 -14.21 2.15 18.16
CA ASN A 257 -12.88 1.69 18.51
C ASN A 257 -12.32 0.74 17.43
N SER A 258 -11.19 1.19 16.87
CA SER A 258 -10.07 0.45 16.28
C SER A 258 -10.13 -0.36 14.96
N TYR A 259 -11.25 -0.67 14.31
CA TYR A 259 -11.17 -1.58 13.13
C TYR A 259 -11.81 -1.17 11.80
N SER A 260 -12.50 -0.03 11.69
CA SER A 260 -13.26 0.31 10.47
C SER A 260 -12.91 1.64 9.78
N ARG A 261 -11.90 2.40 10.22
CA ARG A 261 -11.55 3.68 9.58
C ARG A 261 -10.59 3.57 8.39
N ASP A 262 -10.00 2.40 8.14
CA ASP A 262 -8.84 2.28 7.26
C ASP A 262 -9.10 1.47 5.97
N CYS A 263 -10.34 1.36 5.47
CA CYS A 263 -10.58 0.62 4.22
C CYS A 263 -11.28 1.37 3.09
N VAL A 264 -11.88 2.54 3.32
CA VAL A 264 -12.40 3.38 2.24
C VAL A 264 -12.46 4.82 2.74
N CYS A 265 -11.65 5.74 2.20
CA CYS A 265 -12.04 7.11 1.83
C CYS A 265 -10.85 8.06 1.55
N TYR A 266 -10.88 8.62 0.34
CA TYR A 266 -10.51 9.99 -0.05
C TYR A 266 -9.09 10.54 0.21
N LEU A 267 -8.33 10.71 -0.87
CA LEU A 267 -7.39 11.83 -1.01
C LEU A 267 -7.76 12.65 -2.26
N PRO A 268 -7.97 13.98 -2.16
CA PRO A 268 -7.92 14.87 -3.31
C PRO A 268 -6.44 15.22 -3.56
N MET A 269 -5.96 15.06 -4.79
CA MET A 269 -4.67 15.63 -5.21
C MET A 269 -4.90 16.80 -6.15
N ASN A 270 -4.33 17.95 -5.76
CA ASN A 270 -4.23 19.17 -6.55
C ASN A 270 -3.03 19.02 -7.52
N PRO A 271 -3.13 19.42 -8.80
CA PRO A 271 -2.16 19.04 -9.81
C PRO A 271 -1.17 20.17 -10.07
N GLN A 272 0.11 20.01 -9.72
CA GLN A 272 1.23 20.62 -10.46
C GLN A 272 2.52 19.87 -10.14
N LEU A 273 3.11 19.23 -11.15
CA LEU A 273 4.56 19.14 -11.37
C LEU A 273 4.78 18.41 -12.70
N SER A 274 4.88 19.20 -13.76
CA SER A 274 5.34 18.80 -15.08
C SER A 274 6.86 18.92 -15.19
N SER A 275 7.41 18.09 -16.09
CA SER A 275 8.72 18.19 -16.74
C SER A 275 9.95 17.64 -15.99
N SER A 276 10.45 16.50 -16.48
CA SER A 276 11.77 16.38 -17.13
C SER A 276 11.95 14.93 -17.59
N LYS A 277 12.79 14.75 -18.61
CA LYS A 277 12.73 13.70 -19.62
C LYS A 277 13.46 12.41 -19.21
N ASN A 278 12.89 11.30 -19.70
CA ASN A 278 13.51 10.05 -20.20
C ASN A 278 14.71 9.46 -19.42
N ILE A 279 14.54 8.19 -19.03
CA ILE A 279 15.47 7.25 -18.37
C ILE A 279 15.23 7.07 -16.85
N SER A 280 14.55 7.99 -16.16
CA SER A 280 14.17 7.84 -14.74
C SER A 280 12.79 7.20 -14.48
N SER A 281 12.04 6.86 -15.54
CA SER A 281 10.63 6.45 -15.45
C SER A 281 10.40 5.02 -14.94
N MET A 282 11.37 4.11 -15.07
CA MET A 282 11.22 2.70 -14.64
C MET A 282 11.32 2.51 -13.12
N SER A 283 12.19 3.26 -12.43
CA SER A 283 12.25 3.25 -10.97
C SER A 283 11.04 3.94 -10.33
N PHE A 284 10.37 4.85 -11.05
CA PHE A 284 9.24 5.64 -10.55
C PHE A 284 7.93 4.86 -10.44
N VAL A 285 7.75 3.82 -11.27
CA VAL A 285 6.52 3.01 -11.31
C VAL A 285 6.50 1.95 -10.21
N VAL A 286 7.65 1.32 -9.95
CA VAL A 286 7.82 0.35 -8.84
C VAL A 286 7.71 1.06 -7.47
N THR A 287 8.29 2.26 -7.35
CA THR A 287 8.22 3.09 -6.14
C THR A 287 6.79 3.56 -5.85
N HIS A 288 6.00 4.00 -6.85
CA HIS A 288 4.63 4.46 -6.60
C HIS A 288 3.64 3.34 -6.21
N LEU A 289 3.74 2.15 -6.81
CA LEU A 289 2.85 1.03 -6.47
C LEU A 289 3.11 0.52 -5.04
N HIS A 290 4.37 0.53 -4.62
CA HIS A 290 4.78 0.27 -3.23
C HIS A 290 4.29 1.36 -2.26
N PHE A 291 4.34 2.63 -2.67
CA PHE A 291 3.99 3.78 -1.85
C PHE A 291 2.56 3.70 -1.29
N LEU A 292 1.58 3.18 -2.04
CA LEU A 292 0.20 3.06 -1.55
C LEU A 292 -0.03 1.91 -0.58
N ILE A 293 0.57 0.75 -0.86
CA ILE A 293 0.42 -0.43 -0.01
C ILE A 293 1.03 -0.15 1.38
N LEU A 294 2.06 0.70 1.43
CA LEU A 294 2.77 1.07 2.66
C LEU A 294 2.28 2.37 3.28
N SER A 295 1.73 3.32 2.50
CA SER A 295 1.11 4.54 3.05
C SER A 295 -0.08 4.21 3.94
N ASP A 296 -0.85 3.17 3.61
CA ASP A 296 -1.98 2.68 4.42
C ASP A 296 -1.50 2.04 5.76
N CYS A 297 -0.30 1.45 5.77
CA CYS A 297 0.40 1.02 7.00
C CYS A 297 0.98 2.21 7.79
N ARG A 298 1.32 3.32 7.12
CA ARG A 298 1.95 4.51 7.72
C ARG A 298 0.93 5.49 8.31
N GLU A 299 -0.26 5.61 7.73
CA GLU A 299 -1.42 6.32 8.32
C GLU A 299 -1.72 5.74 9.73
N ARG A 300 -1.63 4.41 9.88
CA ARG A 300 -1.81 3.66 11.13
C ARG A 300 -0.73 3.90 12.20
N GLN A 301 0.48 4.32 11.83
CA GLN A 301 1.52 4.71 12.79
C GLN A 301 1.46 6.19 13.16
N ARG A 302 1.05 7.05 12.23
CA ARG A 302 0.92 8.51 12.45
C ARG A 302 -0.23 8.85 13.41
N ASN A 303 -1.36 8.16 13.30
CA ASN A 303 -2.50 8.33 14.20
C ASN A 303 -2.23 7.84 15.64
N ARG A 304 -1.27 6.93 15.83
CA ARG A 304 -0.87 6.44 17.17
C ARG A 304 0.03 7.43 17.91
N LEU A 305 1.00 8.05 17.22
CA LEU A 305 1.88 9.07 17.83
C LEU A 305 1.09 10.30 18.31
N TRP A 306 0.04 10.70 17.58
CA TRP A 306 -0.81 11.82 17.97
C TRP A 306 -1.62 11.55 19.25
N GLN A 307 -2.12 10.32 19.45
CA GLN A 307 -2.86 9.96 20.69
C GLN A 307 -1.94 9.87 21.91
N THR A 308 -0.70 9.40 21.76
CA THR A 308 0.28 9.33 22.86
C THR A 308 0.88 10.67 23.26
N GLN A 309 0.83 11.69 22.39
CA GLN A 309 1.52 12.96 22.61
C GLN A 309 0.59 14.13 22.99
N TYR A 310 -0.72 14.03 22.67
CA TYR A 310 -1.70 15.11 22.93
C TYR A 310 -3.08 14.62 23.40
N GLY A 311 -3.22 13.33 23.78
CA GLY A 311 -4.46 12.77 24.28
C GLY A 311 -4.56 12.81 25.81
N ASN A 312 -4.95 13.97 26.35
CA ASN A 312 -5.72 14.07 27.61
C ASN A 312 -7.11 14.59 27.24
#